data_AF-A0A7J9EWE6-F1
#
_entry.id   AF-A0A7J9EWE6-F1
#
_cell.length_a   1.000
_cell.length_b   1.000
_cell.length_c   1.000
_cell.angle_alpha   90.00
_cell.angle_beta   90.00
_cell.angle_gamma   90.00
#
_symmetry.space_group_name_H-M   'P 1'
#
loop_
_entity.id
_entity.type
_entity.pdbx_description
1 polymer ?
#
loop_
_entity_poly.entity_id
_entity_poly.type
_entity_poly.pdbx_seq_one_letter_code
_entity_poly.pdbx_strand_id
1 'polypeptide(L)'
;MFSRWSHSHHNQENDSLQHESKVKELRAALRPLSDRGLKYCTDACLRRYLEARNWNVDKSKKMLEETLKWRSTYKPEEIRWHEIAVEGETGKVYRANFHDRDRRTVLILRPGKQNTTSLDNQLRHLVYMIENAILNLPEGQEQMVWLIDFTGWSLSTSVPIKSARDTINVLQNHYPERL
;
A
#
# COMPACT_ATOMS: atom_id res chain seq x y z
N MET A 1 -14.98 -0.64 43.00
CA MET A 1 -15.30 -0.53 41.56
C MET A 1 -14.01 -0.71 40.73
N PHE A 2 -13.35 -1.88 40.84
CA PHE A 2 -12.00 -2.13 40.29
C PHE A 2 -11.89 -3.49 39.56
N SER A 3 -12.82 -3.82 38.66
CA SER A 3 -12.81 -5.13 37.95
C SER A 3 -12.71 -5.02 36.42
N ARG A 4 -12.74 -3.81 35.84
CA ARG A 4 -12.71 -3.67 34.37
C ARG A 4 -11.32 -3.69 33.75
N TRP A 5 -10.25 -3.55 34.53
CA TRP A 5 -8.89 -3.40 33.96
C TRP A 5 -8.18 -4.74 33.72
N SER A 6 -8.36 -5.73 34.60
CA SER A 6 -7.73 -7.05 34.48
C SER A 6 -8.26 -7.88 33.29
N HIS A 7 -9.56 -7.81 32.98
CA HIS A 7 -10.14 -8.50 31.81
C HIS A 7 -9.68 -7.89 30.47
N SER A 8 -9.46 -6.57 30.42
CA SER A 8 -8.99 -5.90 29.20
C SER A 8 -7.57 -6.30 28.82
N HIS A 9 -6.68 -6.39 29.81
CA HIS A 9 -5.30 -6.82 29.58
C HIS A 9 -5.21 -8.29 29.17
N HIS A 10 -5.99 -9.17 29.80
CA HIS A 10 -5.99 -10.59 29.47
C HIS A 10 -6.54 -10.87 28.06
N ASN A 11 -7.58 -10.15 27.62
CA ASN A 11 -8.08 -10.25 26.25
C ASN A 11 -7.06 -9.73 25.22
N GLN A 12 -6.37 -8.61 25.51
CA GLN A 12 -5.34 -8.07 24.61
C GLN A 12 -4.13 -9.00 24.46
N GLU A 13 -3.68 -9.65 25.54
CA GLU A 13 -2.60 -10.64 25.48
C GLU A 13 -3.02 -11.87 24.66
N ASN A 14 -4.25 -12.35 24.86
CA ASN A 14 -4.77 -13.50 24.13
C ASN A 14 -4.93 -13.19 22.63
N ASP A 15 -5.42 -11.99 22.29
CA ASP A 15 -5.54 -11.52 20.90
C ASP A 15 -4.16 -11.39 20.23
N SER A 16 -3.16 -10.86 20.94
CA SER A 16 -1.78 -10.74 20.44
C SER A 16 -1.18 -12.13 20.14
N LEU A 17 -1.34 -13.09 21.05
CA LEU A 17 -0.85 -14.46 20.85
C LEU A 17 -1.55 -15.15 19.66
N GLN A 18 -2.86 -14.95 19.51
CA GLN A 18 -3.62 -15.46 18.38
C GLN A 18 -3.16 -14.84 17.06
N HIS A 19 -2.91 -13.53 17.04
CA HIS A 19 -2.40 -12.81 15.87
C HIS A 19 -1.00 -13.31 15.45
N GLU A 20 -0.08 -13.49 16.42
CA GLU A 20 1.23 -14.06 16.15
C GLU A 20 1.16 -15.49 15.59
N SER A 21 0.25 -16.31 16.13
CA SER A 21 0.01 -17.65 15.62
C SER A 21 -0.42 -17.62 14.14
N LYS A 22 -1.36 -16.73 13.78
CA LYS A 22 -1.82 -16.57 12.39
C LYS A 22 -0.74 -16.05 11.45
N VAL A 23 0.15 -15.16 11.92
CA VAL A 23 1.32 -14.73 11.12
C VAL A 23 2.24 -15.90 10.80
N LYS A 24 2.51 -16.76 11.80
CA LYS A 24 3.33 -17.98 11.61
C LYS A 24 2.67 -18.97 10.67
N GLU A 25 1.36 -19.18 10.82
CA GLU A 25 0.54 -20.06 9.97
C GLU A 25 0.56 -19.58 8.51
N LEU A 26 0.27 -18.31 8.26
CA LEU A 26 0.31 -17.71 6.93
C LEU A 26 1.72 -17.84 6.31
N ARG A 27 2.77 -17.54 7.09
CA ARG A 27 4.16 -17.68 6.64
C ARG A 27 4.49 -19.11 6.21
N ALA A 28 4.04 -20.10 6.97
CA ALA A 28 4.23 -21.51 6.64
C ALA A 28 3.46 -21.88 5.36
N ALA A 29 2.22 -21.41 5.22
CA ALA A 29 1.34 -21.73 4.10
C ALA A 29 1.80 -21.14 2.75
N LEU A 30 2.65 -20.11 2.76
CA LEU A 30 3.20 -19.47 1.56
C LEU A 30 4.43 -20.16 0.97
N ARG A 31 5.01 -21.16 1.66
CA ARG A 31 6.23 -21.83 1.18
C ARG A 31 5.93 -22.81 0.03
N PRO A 32 6.85 -22.96 -0.95
CA PRO A 32 8.12 -22.25 -1.09
C PRO A 32 7.96 -20.84 -1.70
N LEU A 33 8.80 -19.90 -1.25
CA LEU A 33 8.88 -18.53 -1.80
C LEU A 33 10.23 -18.32 -2.50
N SER A 34 10.26 -17.44 -3.51
CA SER A 34 11.52 -16.93 -4.08
C SER A 34 12.25 -16.00 -3.10
N ASP A 35 13.53 -15.73 -3.31
CA ASP A 35 14.31 -14.80 -2.49
C ASP A 35 13.67 -13.40 -2.40
N ARG A 36 13.12 -12.91 -3.52
CA ARG A 36 12.37 -11.64 -3.53
C ARG A 36 11.10 -11.73 -2.71
N GLY A 37 10.37 -12.85 -2.81
CA GLY A 37 9.18 -13.11 -2.00
C GLY A 37 9.49 -13.15 -0.50
N LEU A 38 10.60 -13.79 -0.11
CA LEU A 38 11.05 -13.83 1.28
C LEU A 38 11.39 -12.43 1.83
N LYS A 39 12.06 -11.59 1.03
CA LYS A 39 12.35 -10.20 1.41
C LYS A 39 11.10 -9.35 1.55
N TYR A 40 10.09 -9.58 0.71
CA TYR A 40 8.83 -8.83 0.75
C TYR A 40 7.92 -9.24 1.92
N CYS A 41 7.84 -10.55 2.22
CA CYS A 41 6.93 -11.13 3.22
C CYS A 41 7.44 -11.00 4.67
N THR A 42 7.77 -9.77 5.09
CA THR A 42 8.07 -9.44 6.49
C THR A 42 6.84 -9.67 7.39
N ASP A 43 7.03 -9.76 8.72
CA ASP A 43 5.90 -9.94 9.65
C ASP A 43 4.88 -8.79 9.54
N ALA A 44 5.38 -7.55 9.43
CA ALA A 44 4.57 -6.37 9.11
C ALA A 44 3.73 -6.56 7.84
N CYS A 45 4.36 -7.06 6.76
CA CYS A 45 3.64 -7.38 5.53
C CYS A 45 2.54 -8.43 5.75
N LEU A 46 2.86 -9.53 6.40
CA LEU A 46 1.89 -10.60 6.67
C LEU A 46 0.71 -10.10 7.51
N ARG A 47 0.96 -9.24 8.51
CA ARG A 47 -0.09 -8.62 9.33
C ARG A 47 -1.05 -7.78 8.50
N ARG A 48 -0.55 -6.91 7.62
CA ARG A 48 -1.41 -6.09 6.73
C ARG A 48 -2.36 -6.94 5.87
N TYR A 49 -1.86 -8.05 5.31
CA TYR A 49 -2.71 -8.96 4.53
C TYR A 49 -3.74 -9.69 5.40
N LEU A 50 -3.37 -10.07 6.63
CA LEU A 50 -4.29 -10.65 7.60
C LEU A 50 -5.38 -9.65 8.00
N GLU A 51 -5.02 -8.44 8.39
CA GLU A 51 -5.93 -7.37 8.78
C GLU A 51 -6.93 -7.06 7.66
N ALA A 52 -6.44 -6.86 6.42
CA ALA A 52 -7.28 -6.62 5.24
C ALA A 52 -8.26 -7.76 4.92
N ARG A 53 -8.08 -8.95 5.51
CA ARG A 53 -8.94 -10.12 5.34
C ARG A 53 -9.51 -10.62 6.66
N ASN A 54 -9.66 -9.75 7.66
CA ASN A 54 -10.24 -10.04 8.97
C ASN A 54 -9.58 -11.26 9.65
N TRP A 55 -8.25 -11.32 9.56
CA TRP A 55 -7.41 -12.39 10.10
C TRP A 55 -7.80 -13.80 9.60
N ASN A 56 -8.33 -13.91 8.38
CA ASN A 56 -8.58 -15.18 7.71
C ASN A 56 -7.36 -15.60 6.89
N VAL A 57 -6.70 -16.68 7.30
CA VAL A 57 -5.41 -17.11 6.72
C VAL A 57 -5.54 -17.47 5.24
N ASP A 58 -6.55 -18.24 4.83
CA ASP A 58 -6.72 -18.66 3.43
C ASP A 58 -6.96 -17.48 2.48
N LYS A 59 -7.82 -16.54 2.86
CA LYS A 59 -8.10 -15.33 2.07
C LYS A 59 -6.86 -14.43 2.00
N SER A 60 -6.11 -14.32 3.10
CA SER A 60 -4.87 -13.54 3.15
C SER A 60 -3.79 -14.15 2.27
N LYS A 61 -3.63 -15.47 2.33
CA LYS A 61 -2.73 -16.24 1.47
C LYS A 61 -3.02 -15.98 0.00
N LYS A 62 -4.28 -16.16 -0.42
CA LYS A 62 -4.69 -15.95 -1.81
C LYS A 62 -4.35 -14.53 -2.30
N MET A 63 -4.69 -13.52 -1.51
CA MET A 63 -4.40 -12.12 -1.85
C MET A 63 -2.90 -11.82 -1.94
N LEU A 64 -2.10 -12.41 -1.04
CA LEU A 64 -0.66 -12.24 -1.03
C LEU A 64 0.01 -12.99 -2.19
N GLU A 65 -0.44 -14.19 -2.54
CA GLU A 65 0.01 -14.91 -3.74
C GLU A 65 -0.28 -14.12 -5.03
N GLU A 66 -1.47 -13.53 -5.14
CA GLU A 66 -1.82 -12.64 -6.24
C GLU A 66 -0.90 -11.41 -6.29
N THR A 67 -0.54 -10.85 -5.13
CA THR A 67 0.44 -9.75 -5.07
C THR A 67 1.84 -10.18 -5.48
N LEU A 68 2.33 -11.32 -4.98
CA LEU A 68 3.65 -11.82 -5.34
C LEU A 68 3.75 -12.11 -6.84
N LYS A 69 2.67 -12.64 -7.44
CA LYS A 69 2.55 -12.80 -8.90
C LYS A 69 2.55 -11.47 -9.63
N TRP A 70 1.78 -10.48 -9.15
CA TRP A 70 1.77 -9.15 -9.75
C TRP A 70 3.14 -8.47 -9.65
N ARG A 71 3.84 -8.56 -8.51
CA ARG A 71 5.18 -7.99 -8.35
C ARG A 71 6.21 -8.66 -9.26
N SER A 72 6.10 -9.98 -9.50
CA SER A 72 7.04 -10.68 -10.39
C SER A 72 6.88 -10.29 -11.86
N THR A 73 5.68 -9.90 -12.28
CA THR A 73 5.39 -9.48 -13.67
C THR A 73 5.50 -7.97 -13.86
N TYR A 74 4.90 -7.17 -12.97
CA TYR A 74 4.85 -5.71 -13.04
C TYR A 74 6.16 -5.04 -12.58
N LYS A 75 6.87 -5.69 -11.65
CA LYS A 75 8.19 -5.26 -11.14
C LYS A 75 8.23 -3.81 -10.66
N PRO A 76 7.39 -3.44 -9.68
CA PRO A 76 7.32 -2.07 -9.19
C PRO A 76 8.67 -1.56 -8.66
N GLU A 77 9.50 -2.45 -8.08
CA GLU A 77 10.85 -2.10 -7.63
C GLU A 77 11.87 -1.81 -8.76
N GLU A 78 11.56 -2.18 -10.00
CA GLU A 78 12.46 -1.97 -11.15
C GLU A 78 12.16 -0.65 -11.89
N ILE A 79 11.03 0.01 -11.63
CA ILE A 79 10.65 1.28 -12.27
C ILE A 79 11.70 2.36 -12.01
N ARG A 80 12.26 2.94 -13.08
CA ARG A 80 13.30 3.98 -12.98
C ARG A 80 12.72 5.37 -13.22
N TRP A 81 13.20 6.36 -12.47
CA TRP A 81 12.71 7.75 -12.57
C TRP A 81 12.71 8.29 -14.00
N HIS A 82 13.79 8.08 -14.77
CA HIS A 82 13.89 8.61 -16.14
C HIS A 82 12.84 8.05 -17.11
N GLU A 83 12.24 6.88 -16.82
CA GLU A 83 11.17 6.30 -17.63
C GLU A 83 9.82 7.01 -17.42
N ILE A 84 9.64 7.62 -16.25
CA ILE A 84 8.35 8.19 -15.78
C ILE A 84 8.45 9.66 -15.38
N ALA A 85 9.61 10.30 -15.55
CA ALA A 85 9.86 11.67 -15.11
C ALA A 85 8.89 12.68 -15.74
N VAL A 86 8.52 12.47 -17.01
CA VAL A 86 7.55 13.30 -17.73
C VAL A 86 6.20 13.37 -17.02
N GLU A 87 5.79 12.30 -16.33
CA GLU A 87 4.55 12.27 -15.57
C GLU A 87 4.61 13.19 -14.33
N GLY A 88 5.81 13.42 -13.80
CA GLY A 88 6.04 14.23 -12.60
C GLY A 88 6.29 15.72 -12.84
N GLU A 89 6.50 16.16 -14.09
CA GLU A 89 6.93 17.53 -14.42
C GLU A 89 5.97 18.63 -13.93
N THR A 90 4.66 18.37 -13.92
CA THR A 90 3.66 19.31 -13.42
C THR A 90 3.42 19.19 -11.91
N GLY A 91 4.01 18.17 -11.27
CA GLY A 91 3.79 17.82 -9.87
C GLY A 91 2.35 17.35 -9.61
N LYS A 92 1.76 16.59 -10.53
CA LYS A 92 0.43 16.01 -10.36
C LYS A 92 0.35 14.94 -9.27
N VAL A 93 1.45 14.28 -8.97
CA VAL A 93 1.60 13.40 -7.79
C VAL A 93 3.01 13.60 -7.23
N TYR A 94 3.15 13.84 -5.93
CA TYR A 94 4.44 13.98 -5.28
C TYR A 94 4.36 13.67 -3.78
N ARG A 95 5.49 13.27 -3.19
CA ARG A 95 5.62 13.06 -1.74
C ARG A 95 5.87 14.41 -1.08
N ALA A 96 5.13 14.72 -0.02
CA ALA A 96 5.38 15.90 0.79
C ALA A 96 6.73 15.78 1.52
N ASN A 97 7.32 16.92 1.87
CA ASN A 97 8.49 17.01 2.74
C ASN A 97 8.11 17.11 4.24
N PHE A 98 6.83 16.95 4.57
CA PHE A 98 6.30 16.93 5.91
C PHE A 98 5.48 15.66 6.16
N HIS A 99 5.19 15.40 7.43
CA HIS A 99 4.36 14.28 7.87
C HIS A 99 3.05 14.81 8.47
N ASP A 100 2.06 13.94 8.57
CA ASP A 100 0.85 14.24 9.34
C ASP A 100 1.11 14.17 10.86
N ARG A 101 0.05 14.31 11.66
CA ARG A 101 0.13 14.27 13.13
C ARG A 101 0.54 12.89 13.68
N ASP A 102 0.26 11.83 12.93
CA ASP A 102 0.59 10.44 13.28
C ASP A 102 1.93 10.00 12.64
N ARG A 103 2.69 10.96 12.12
CA ARG A 103 3.99 10.79 11.47
C ARG A 103 3.94 9.91 10.20
N ARG A 104 2.79 9.86 9.54
CA ARG A 104 2.63 9.19 8.23
C ARG A 104 3.19 10.06 7.13
N THR A 105 3.83 9.42 6.15
CA THR A 105 4.25 10.07 4.91
C THR A 105 3.01 10.56 4.16
N VAL A 106 3.03 11.81 3.67
CA VAL A 106 1.91 12.38 2.91
C VAL A 106 2.21 12.32 1.41
N LEU A 107 1.33 11.67 0.65
CA LEU A 107 1.32 11.70 -0.81
C LEU A 107 0.29 12.71 -1.29
N ILE A 108 0.72 13.71 -2.06
CA ILE A 108 -0.14 14.77 -2.58
C ILE A 108 -0.50 14.47 -4.03
N LEU A 109 -1.80 14.47 -4.33
CA LEU A 109 -2.36 14.25 -5.67
C LEU A 109 -3.08 15.53 -6.12
N ARG A 110 -2.77 15.98 -7.33
CA ARG A 110 -3.35 17.17 -7.97
C ARG A 110 -3.86 16.80 -9.36
N PRO A 111 -5.05 16.20 -9.47
CA PRO A 111 -5.58 15.73 -10.75
C PRO A 111 -5.76 16.86 -11.78
N GLY A 112 -5.99 18.12 -11.34
CA GLY A 112 -6.02 19.29 -12.23
C GLY A 112 -4.70 19.63 -12.92
N LYS A 113 -3.59 18.96 -12.56
CA LYS A 113 -2.27 19.12 -13.19
C LYS A 113 -1.91 17.99 -14.17
N GLN A 114 -2.90 17.24 -14.64
CA GLN A 114 -2.67 16.19 -15.64
C GLN A 114 -2.00 16.75 -16.90
N ASN A 115 -0.95 16.07 -17.37
CA ASN A 115 -0.09 16.55 -18.47
C ASN A 115 0.19 15.51 -19.56
N THR A 116 -0.22 14.26 -19.36
CA THR A 116 0.01 13.17 -20.32
C THR A 116 -1.29 12.41 -20.59
N THR A 117 -1.28 11.56 -21.62
CA THR A 117 -2.42 10.74 -22.03
C THR A 117 -2.19 9.24 -21.84
N SER A 118 -0.93 8.80 -21.66
CA SER A 118 -0.59 7.39 -21.47
C SER A 118 -0.99 6.92 -20.07
N LEU A 119 -2.10 6.18 -20.01
CA LEU A 119 -2.64 5.62 -18.77
C LEU A 119 -1.69 4.64 -18.09
N ASP A 120 -0.92 3.87 -18.89
CA ASP A 120 0.08 2.94 -18.35
C ASP A 120 1.22 3.69 -17.66
N ASN A 121 1.76 4.75 -18.30
CA ASN A 121 2.80 5.58 -17.68
C ASN A 121 2.29 6.30 -16.43
N GLN A 122 1.03 6.76 -16.44
CA GLN A 122 0.39 7.36 -15.26
C GLN A 122 0.31 6.38 -14.09
N LEU A 123 -0.09 5.13 -14.36
CA LEU A 123 -0.13 4.08 -13.34
C LEU A 123 1.28 3.72 -12.86
N ARG A 124 2.26 3.57 -13.76
CA ARG A 124 3.66 3.33 -13.41
C ARG A 124 4.22 4.44 -12.53
N HIS A 125 3.94 5.70 -12.86
CA HIS A 125 4.33 6.86 -12.05
C HIS A 125 3.67 6.82 -10.66
N LEU A 126 2.37 6.52 -10.57
CA LEU A 126 1.69 6.40 -9.28
C LEU A 126 2.30 5.27 -8.43
N VAL A 127 2.51 4.09 -9.01
CA VAL A 127 3.14 2.96 -8.32
C VAL A 127 4.56 3.32 -7.86
N TYR A 128 5.35 3.97 -8.71
CA TYR A 128 6.67 4.48 -8.35
C TYR A 128 6.61 5.42 -7.14
N MET A 129 5.66 6.36 -7.13
CA MET A 129 5.47 7.30 -6.02
C MET A 129 5.02 6.60 -4.72
N ILE A 130 4.21 5.54 -4.82
CA ILE A 130 3.78 4.74 -3.67
C ILE A 130 4.95 3.92 -3.10
N GLU A 131 5.70 3.21 -3.94
CA GLU A 131 6.88 2.47 -3.49
C GLU A 131 7.90 3.43 -2.84
N ASN A 132 8.10 4.61 -3.43
CA ASN A 132 8.95 5.64 -2.86
C ASN A 132 8.42 6.16 -1.51
N ALA A 133 7.11 6.37 -1.38
CA ALA A 133 6.49 6.77 -0.12
C ALA A 133 6.67 5.70 0.97
N ILE A 134 6.47 4.42 0.63
CA ILE A 134 6.67 3.28 1.51
C ILE A 134 8.12 3.18 2.00
N LEU A 135 9.09 3.35 1.10
CA LEU A 135 10.52 3.34 1.43
C LEU A 135 10.94 4.48 2.37
N ASN A 136 10.13 5.55 2.45
CA ASN A 136 10.41 6.71 3.28
C ASN A 136 9.45 6.81 4.47
N LEU A 137 8.73 5.73 4.81
CA LEU A 137 7.97 5.67 6.05
C LEU A 137 8.93 5.72 7.25
N PRO A 138 8.61 6.48 8.30
CA PRO A 138 9.36 6.41 9.55
C PRO A 138 9.35 5.01 10.15
N GLU A 139 10.36 4.70 10.97
CA GLU A 139 10.40 3.44 11.69
C GLU A 139 9.14 3.23 12.52
N GLY A 140 8.56 2.03 12.45
CA GLY A 140 7.30 1.68 13.11
C GLY A 140 6.05 2.19 12.42
N GLN A 141 6.15 2.93 11.30
CA GLN A 141 5.01 3.37 10.51
C GLN A 141 4.80 2.49 9.28
N GLU A 142 3.56 2.09 9.03
CA GLU A 142 3.18 1.23 7.91
C GLU A 142 2.22 1.90 6.91
N GLN A 143 1.59 3.02 7.31
CA GLN A 143 0.59 3.73 6.55
C GLN A 143 1.10 5.07 6.02
N MET A 144 0.56 5.49 4.87
CA MET A 144 0.71 6.81 4.27
C MET A 144 -0.65 7.49 4.18
N VAL A 145 -0.67 8.83 4.10
CA VAL A 145 -1.90 9.61 3.92
C VAL A 145 -1.93 10.24 2.56
N TRP A 146 -3.11 10.29 1.96
CA TRP A 146 -3.32 10.94 0.68
C TRP A 146 -4.00 12.29 0.88
N LEU A 147 -3.40 13.34 0.33
CA LEU A 147 -4.01 14.66 0.24
C LEU A 147 -4.32 14.93 -1.23
N ILE A 148 -5.61 15.04 -1.54
CA ILE A 148 -6.07 15.25 -2.92
C ILE A 148 -6.57 16.69 -3.05
N ASP A 149 -5.88 17.47 -3.88
CA ASP A 149 -6.25 18.85 -4.22
C ASP A 149 -6.91 18.87 -5.61
N PHE A 150 -8.23 19.06 -5.61
CA PHE A 150 -9.07 19.11 -6.80
C PHE A 150 -9.06 20.48 -7.50
N THR A 151 -8.21 21.42 -7.10
CA THR A 151 -8.10 22.72 -7.78
C THR A 151 -7.75 22.53 -9.25
N GLY A 152 -8.52 23.16 -10.14
CA GLY A 152 -8.35 23.05 -11.59
C GLY A 152 -8.82 21.72 -12.20
N TRP A 153 -9.42 20.83 -11.40
CA TRP A 153 -10.01 19.60 -11.93
C TRP A 153 -11.28 19.88 -12.72
N SER A 154 -11.40 19.26 -13.90
CA SER A 154 -12.55 19.36 -14.79
C SER A 154 -12.82 18.01 -15.47
N LEU A 155 -14.00 17.85 -16.07
CA LEU A 155 -14.30 16.66 -16.89
C LEU A 155 -13.33 16.49 -18.06
N SER A 156 -12.83 17.61 -18.63
CA SER A 156 -11.83 17.58 -19.72
C SER A 156 -10.43 17.18 -19.27
N THR A 157 -10.12 17.27 -17.98
CA THR A 157 -8.87 16.83 -17.36
C THR A 157 -9.05 15.56 -16.51
N SER A 158 -10.23 14.95 -16.56
CA SER A 158 -10.56 13.78 -15.75
C SER A 158 -9.86 12.51 -16.24
N VAL A 159 -9.43 11.69 -15.29
CA VAL A 159 -8.93 10.34 -15.58
C VAL A 159 -10.13 9.49 -16.04
N PRO A 160 -10.03 8.77 -17.18
CA PRO A 160 -11.11 7.88 -17.61
C PRO A 160 -11.50 6.89 -16.51
N ILE A 161 -12.80 6.61 -16.37
CA ILE A 161 -13.35 5.73 -15.33
C ILE A 161 -12.64 4.37 -15.29
N LYS A 162 -12.31 3.81 -16.47
CA LYS A 162 -11.58 2.55 -16.58
C LYS A 162 -10.23 2.61 -15.87
N SER A 163 -9.46 3.67 -16.09
CA SER A 163 -8.14 3.88 -15.50
C SER A 163 -8.22 4.14 -13.99
N ALA A 164 -9.26 4.87 -13.54
CA ALA A 164 -9.53 5.03 -12.12
C ALA A 164 -9.82 3.67 -11.46
N ARG A 165 -10.60 2.80 -12.12
CA ARG A 165 -10.87 1.43 -11.66
C ARG A 165 -9.61 0.57 -11.63
N ASP A 166 -8.77 0.63 -12.66
CA ASP A 166 -7.51 -0.12 -12.71
C ASP A 166 -6.56 0.32 -11.58
N THR A 167 -6.49 1.63 -11.32
CA THR A 167 -5.73 2.18 -10.19
C THR A 167 -6.26 1.68 -8.84
N ILE A 168 -7.57 1.76 -8.63
CA ILE A 168 -8.21 1.27 -7.40
C ILE A 168 -7.95 -0.23 -7.22
N ASN A 169 -8.03 -1.03 -8.28
CA ASN A 169 -7.74 -2.46 -8.23
C ASN A 169 -6.31 -2.74 -7.78
N VAL A 170 -5.32 -1.99 -8.28
CA VAL A 170 -3.92 -2.12 -7.84
C VAL A 170 -3.78 -1.79 -6.36
N LEU A 171 -4.35 -0.68 -5.91
CA LEU A 171 -4.27 -0.24 -4.51
C LEU A 171 -4.91 -1.26 -3.57
N GLN A 172 -6.15 -1.65 -3.85
CA GLN A 172 -6.92 -2.55 -2.98
C GLN A 172 -6.34 -3.97 -2.93
N ASN A 173 -5.75 -4.46 -4.01
CA ASN A 173 -5.27 -5.85 -4.09
C ASN A 173 -3.79 -6.00 -3.71
N HIS A 174 -2.96 -4.97 -3.92
CA HIS A 174 -1.50 -5.09 -3.80
C HIS A 174 -0.87 -4.15 -2.76
N TYR A 175 -1.63 -3.21 -2.21
CA TYR A 175 -1.21 -2.31 -1.15
C TYR A 175 -2.20 -2.29 0.03
N PRO A 176 -2.58 -3.45 0.62
CA PRO A 176 -3.50 -3.50 1.75
C PRO A 176 -2.95 -2.73 2.96
N GLU A 177 -3.84 -2.08 3.70
CA GLU A 177 -3.54 -1.35 4.95
C GLU A 177 -2.38 -0.35 4.79
N ARG A 178 -2.28 0.30 3.62
CA ARG A 178 -1.30 1.37 3.35
C ARG A 178 -1.88 2.78 3.42
N LEU A 179 -3.21 2.91 3.41
CA LEU A 179 -3.95 4.18 3.55
C LEU A 179 -4.45 4.36 4.98
#